data_AF-A0A060W975-F1
#
_entry.id   AF-A0A060W975-F1
#
_cell.length_a   1.000
_cell.length_b   1.000
_cell.length_c   1.000
_cell.angle_alpha   90.00
_cell.angle_beta   90.00
_cell.angle_gamma   90.00
#
_symmetry.space_group_name_H-M   'P 1'
#
loop_
_entity.id
_entity.type
_entity.pdbx_description
1 polymer ?
#
loop_
_entity_poly.entity_id
_entity_poly.type
_entity_poly.pdbx_seq_one_letter_code
_entity_poly.pdbx_strand_id
1 'polypeptide(L)'
;MPRVEGRPGASLPSMDFQALEKQLRETHGDDITPEDVMSAAMYPKVFQEFKEFTHQFGPVDCLNTRLFLDGPKIAEEFEVELERGKTLHIKALALGDLNKAGQREVFFELNGALRSVLVKDTVAMKEMHFHPKALKDVRGQVGAPMPGKVVEVKVKQGQMVEKGQPLCVLSAMKMETVVNSPLSGTVVKIYVNADSSLEGDDLILEITE
;
A
#
# COMPACT_ATOMS: atom_id res chain seq x y z
N MET A 1 4.32 -28.17 -25.41
CA MET A 1 3.30 -28.87 -24.60
C MET A 1 3.05 -30.23 -25.23
N PRO A 2 2.89 -31.31 -24.45
CA PRO A 2 2.53 -32.61 -25.01
C PRO A 2 1.21 -32.48 -25.77
N ARG A 3 1.13 -33.12 -26.95
CA ARG A 3 -0.08 -33.15 -27.77
C ARG A 3 -1.12 -34.01 -27.03
N VAL A 4 -2.26 -33.42 -26.68
CA VAL A 4 -3.37 -34.14 -26.07
C VAL A 4 -4.19 -34.77 -27.20
N GLU A 5 -4.36 -36.09 -27.18
CA GLU A 5 -5.23 -36.81 -28.10
C GLU A 5 -6.65 -36.94 -27.50
N GLY A 6 -7.68 -36.65 -28.29
CA GLY A 6 -9.08 -36.69 -27.83
C GLY A 6 -9.54 -35.42 -27.10
N ARG A 7 -10.63 -35.52 -26.33
CA ARG A 7 -11.21 -34.39 -25.59
C ARG A 7 -10.34 -34.06 -24.36
N PRO A 8 -9.78 -32.84 -24.23
CA PRO A 8 -8.83 -32.52 -23.15
C PRO A 8 -9.34 -32.77 -21.73
N GLY A 9 -10.64 -32.60 -21.48
CA GLY A 9 -11.24 -32.83 -20.16
C GLY A 9 -11.52 -34.29 -19.82
N ALA A 10 -11.26 -35.25 -20.72
CA ALA A 10 -11.53 -36.67 -20.46
C ALA A 10 -10.55 -37.31 -19.46
N SER A 11 -9.32 -36.79 -19.39
CA SER A 11 -8.30 -37.23 -18.45
C SER A 11 -8.29 -36.43 -17.13
N LEU A 12 -9.15 -35.41 -17.01
CA LEU A 12 -9.24 -34.63 -15.79
C LEU A 12 -9.98 -35.43 -14.71
N PRO A 13 -9.48 -35.45 -13.46
CA PRO A 13 -10.20 -36.07 -12.36
C PRO A 13 -11.52 -35.34 -12.11
N SER A 14 -12.52 -36.09 -11.64
CA SER A 14 -13.77 -35.50 -11.17
C SER A 14 -13.51 -34.58 -9.98
N MET A 15 -14.13 -33.40 -9.99
CA MET A 15 -14.06 -32.47 -8.88
C MET A 15 -15.09 -32.85 -7.80
N ASP A 16 -14.67 -32.78 -6.54
CA ASP A 16 -15.55 -32.97 -5.39
C ASP A 16 -16.14 -31.62 -4.95
N PHE A 17 -17.36 -31.35 -5.40
CA PHE A 17 -18.06 -30.11 -5.08
C PHE A 17 -18.51 -30.05 -3.61
N GLN A 18 -18.74 -31.19 -2.96
CA GLN A 18 -19.16 -31.22 -1.56
C GLN A 18 -17.99 -30.85 -0.64
N ALA A 19 -16.80 -31.37 -0.95
CA ALA A 19 -15.58 -31.00 -0.25
C ALA A 19 -15.27 -29.50 -0.44
N LEU A 20 -15.41 -28.99 -1.68
CA LEU A 20 -15.18 -27.57 -1.98
C LEU A 20 -16.18 -26.67 -1.24
N GLU A 21 -17.47 -26.99 -1.27
CA GLU A 21 -18.51 -26.24 -0.55
C GLU A 21 -18.22 -26.17 0.95
N LYS A 22 -17.82 -27.30 1.56
CA LYS A 22 -17.44 -27.35 2.98
C LYS A 22 -16.25 -26.43 3.27
N GLN A 23 -15.21 -26.49 2.45
CA GLN A 23 -14.02 -25.63 2.59
C GLN A 23 -14.39 -24.14 2.48
N LEU A 24 -15.24 -23.78 1.52
CA LEU A 24 -15.67 -22.40 1.32
C LEU A 24 -16.48 -21.90 2.52
N ARG A 25 -17.36 -22.71 3.10
CA ARG A 25 -18.11 -22.35 4.31
C ARG A 25 -17.21 -22.15 5.52
N GLU A 26 -16.21 -23.01 5.70
CA GLU A 26 -15.22 -22.86 6.77
C GLU A 26 -14.39 -21.57 6.63
N THR A 27 -14.14 -21.12 5.41
CA THR A 27 -13.28 -19.96 5.13
C THR A 27 -14.06 -18.64 5.12
N HIS A 28 -15.26 -18.63 4.56
CA HIS A 28 -16.01 -17.41 4.25
C HIS A 28 -17.36 -17.29 4.97
N GLY A 29 -17.72 -18.26 5.82
CA GLY A 29 -18.99 -18.31 6.54
C GLY A 29 -20.08 -19.10 5.80
N ASP A 30 -21.26 -19.20 6.42
CA ASP A 30 -22.31 -20.13 5.97
C ASP A 30 -23.09 -19.66 4.72
N ASP A 31 -22.96 -18.37 4.35
CA ASP A 31 -23.64 -17.73 3.21
C ASP A 31 -23.00 -18.07 1.85
N ILE A 32 -22.70 -19.35 1.62
CA ILE A 32 -22.16 -19.87 0.35
C ILE A 32 -23.28 -20.52 -0.47
N THR A 33 -23.49 -20.01 -1.68
CA THR A 33 -24.50 -20.52 -2.62
C THR A 33 -23.91 -21.55 -3.60
N PRO A 34 -24.74 -22.34 -4.30
CA PRO A 34 -24.25 -23.24 -5.35
C PRO A 34 -23.49 -22.50 -6.47
N GLU A 35 -23.87 -21.27 -6.79
CA GLU A 35 -23.19 -20.42 -7.77
C GLU A 35 -21.79 -20.00 -7.30
N ASP A 36 -21.62 -19.76 -6.01
CA ASP A 36 -20.30 -19.48 -5.40
C ASP A 36 -19.37 -20.69 -5.54
N VAL A 37 -19.88 -21.90 -5.27
CA VAL A 37 -19.10 -23.15 -5.42
C VAL A 37 -18.64 -23.32 -6.88
N MET A 38 -19.53 -23.07 -7.84
CA MET A 38 -19.18 -23.12 -9.27
C MET A 38 -18.19 -22.03 -9.67
N SER A 39 -18.33 -20.83 -9.14
CA SER A 39 -17.43 -19.71 -9.41
C SER A 39 -16.02 -19.98 -8.87
N ALA A 40 -15.93 -20.53 -7.66
CA ALA A 40 -14.68 -20.98 -7.05
C ALA A 40 -14.04 -22.14 -7.83
N ALA A 41 -14.84 -23.09 -8.34
CA ALA A 41 -14.36 -24.18 -9.17
C ALA A 41 -13.76 -23.70 -10.49
N MET A 42 -14.38 -22.70 -11.13
CA MET A 42 -13.95 -22.16 -12.43
C MET A 42 -12.78 -21.17 -12.29
N TYR A 43 -12.82 -20.31 -11.29
CA TYR A 43 -11.84 -19.24 -11.07
C TYR A 43 -11.44 -19.11 -9.60
N PRO A 44 -10.69 -20.08 -9.02
CA PRO A 44 -10.43 -20.13 -7.58
C PRO A 44 -9.81 -18.85 -7.01
N LYS A 45 -8.78 -18.33 -7.67
CA LYS A 45 -8.08 -17.11 -7.24
C LYS A 45 -8.98 -15.87 -7.34
N VAL A 46 -9.71 -15.72 -8.44
CA VAL A 46 -10.59 -14.55 -8.65
C VAL A 46 -11.74 -14.56 -7.65
N PHE A 47 -12.30 -15.73 -7.37
CA PHE A 47 -13.34 -15.89 -6.36
C PHE A 47 -12.85 -15.50 -4.96
N GLN A 48 -11.64 -15.94 -4.59
CA GLN A 48 -11.03 -15.56 -3.31
C GLN A 48 -10.84 -14.04 -3.22
N GLU A 49 -10.23 -13.42 -4.24
CA GLU A 49 -10.04 -11.96 -4.30
C GLU A 49 -11.39 -11.21 -4.23
N PHE A 50 -12.43 -11.74 -4.87
CA PHE A 50 -13.79 -11.19 -4.81
C PHE A 50 -14.41 -11.29 -3.41
N LYS A 51 -14.26 -12.41 -2.70
CA LYS A 51 -14.77 -12.57 -1.32
C LYS A 51 -14.01 -11.67 -0.34
N GLU A 52 -12.70 -11.52 -0.49
CA GLU A 52 -11.90 -10.58 0.31
C GLU A 52 -12.34 -9.12 0.05
N PHE A 53 -12.55 -8.76 -1.21
CA PHE A 53 -13.03 -7.44 -1.61
C PHE A 53 -14.42 -7.13 -1.05
N THR A 54 -15.39 -8.06 -1.20
CA THR A 54 -16.76 -7.87 -0.71
C THR A 54 -16.84 -7.87 0.81
N HIS A 55 -15.99 -8.63 1.52
CA HIS A 55 -15.88 -8.55 2.97
C HIS A 55 -15.35 -7.18 3.43
N GLN A 56 -14.42 -6.57 2.69
CA GLN A 56 -13.85 -5.27 3.03
C GLN A 56 -14.80 -4.09 2.69
N PHE A 57 -15.44 -4.12 1.52
CA PHE A 57 -16.17 -2.97 0.97
C PHE A 57 -17.69 -3.15 0.95
N GLY A 58 -18.20 -4.36 1.21
CA GLY A 58 -19.62 -4.67 1.10
C GLY A 58 -20.12 -4.73 -0.34
N PRO A 59 -21.45 -4.65 -0.56
CA PRO A 59 -22.05 -4.63 -1.87
C PRO A 59 -21.78 -3.28 -2.54
N VAL A 60 -20.93 -3.26 -3.56
CA VAL A 60 -20.59 -2.06 -4.33
C VAL A 60 -21.43 -1.91 -5.60
N ASP A 61 -22.19 -2.94 -5.95
CA ASP A 61 -23.10 -3.00 -7.10
C ASP A 61 -24.33 -2.10 -6.93
N CYS A 62 -24.66 -1.71 -5.69
CA CYS A 62 -25.69 -0.71 -5.40
C CYS A 62 -25.24 0.74 -5.69
N LEU A 63 -23.96 0.97 -6.00
CA LEU A 63 -23.46 2.28 -6.39
C LEU A 63 -23.71 2.54 -7.88
N ASN A 64 -24.04 3.78 -8.24
CA ASN A 64 -24.07 4.15 -9.63
C ASN A 64 -22.65 4.09 -10.25
N THR A 65 -22.56 3.86 -11.55
CA THR A 65 -21.28 3.64 -12.25
C THR A 65 -20.27 4.77 -12.04
N ARG A 66 -20.73 6.03 -11.99
CA ARG A 66 -19.84 7.19 -11.79
C ARG A 66 -19.25 7.19 -10.38
N LEU A 67 -20.08 6.97 -9.36
CA LEU A 67 -19.64 6.90 -7.97
C LEU A 67 -18.72 5.71 -7.72
N PHE A 68 -18.99 4.57 -8.37
CA PHE A 68 -18.13 3.40 -8.30
C PHE A 68 -16.72 3.66 -8.87
N LEU A 69 -16.62 4.41 -9.98
CA LEU A 69 -15.35 4.66 -10.67
C LEU A 69 -14.59 5.88 -10.11
N ASP A 70 -15.28 6.99 -9.88
CA ASP A 70 -14.66 8.29 -9.57
C ASP A 70 -14.89 8.74 -8.11
N GLY A 71 -15.81 8.09 -7.39
CA GLY A 71 -16.27 8.55 -6.09
C GLY A 71 -17.11 9.84 -6.12
N PRO A 72 -17.55 10.33 -4.95
CA PRO A 72 -18.30 11.57 -4.82
C PRO A 72 -17.39 12.80 -4.84
N LYS A 73 -17.92 13.92 -5.35
CA LYS A 73 -17.28 15.23 -5.21
C LYS A 73 -17.59 15.83 -3.84
N ILE A 74 -16.75 16.76 -3.38
CA ILE A 74 -17.04 17.52 -2.17
C ILE A 74 -18.35 18.30 -2.34
N ALA A 75 -19.18 18.27 -1.30
CA ALA A 75 -20.55 18.76 -1.24
C ALA A 75 -21.56 18.02 -2.14
N GLU A 76 -21.18 16.91 -2.77
CA GLU A 76 -22.11 16.05 -3.50
C GLU A 76 -22.90 15.16 -2.54
N GLU A 77 -24.20 15.07 -2.80
CA GLU A 77 -25.14 14.21 -2.08
C GLU A 77 -25.67 13.15 -3.05
N PHE A 78 -25.79 11.92 -2.55
CA PHE A 78 -26.25 10.78 -3.34
C PHE A 78 -26.94 9.75 -2.46
N GLU A 79 -27.74 8.92 -3.10
CA GLU A 79 -28.52 7.87 -2.45
C GLU A 79 -28.01 6.51 -2.89
N VAL A 80 -27.94 5.56 -1.95
CA VAL A 80 -27.55 4.17 -2.19
C VAL A 80 -28.63 3.27 -1.60
N GLU A 81 -29.38 2.58 -2.45
CA GLU A 81 -30.37 1.59 -2.03
C GLU A 81 -29.68 0.23 -1.84
N LEU A 82 -29.54 -0.22 -0.59
CA LEU A 82 -28.92 -1.52 -0.29
C LEU A 82 -29.88 -2.68 -0.55
N GLU A 83 -31.11 -2.49 -0.10
CA GLU A 83 -32.22 -3.41 -0.25
C GLU A 83 -33.50 -2.59 -0.37
N ARG A 84 -34.58 -3.21 -0.84
CA ARG A 84 -35.88 -2.54 -0.97
C ARG A 84 -36.30 -1.88 0.34
N GLY A 85 -36.36 -0.54 0.34
CA GLY A 85 -36.74 0.26 1.50
C GLY A 85 -35.62 0.57 2.50
N LYS A 86 -34.37 0.19 2.20
CA LYS A 86 -33.16 0.58 2.95
C LYS A 86 -32.26 1.45 2.07
N THR A 87 -32.50 2.76 2.14
CA THR A 87 -31.72 3.76 1.40
C THR A 87 -30.76 4.49 2.35
N LEU A 88 -29.52 4.62 1.93
CA LEU A 88 -28.52 5.45 2.58
C LEU A 88 -28.44 6.80 1.85
N HIS A 89 -28.65 7.88 2.57
CA HIS A 89 -28.39 9.25 2.11
C HIS A 89 -26.98 9.63 2.54
N ILE A 90 -26.09 9.82 1.58
CA ILE A 90 -24.68 10.09 1.81
C ILE A 90 -24.31 11.43 1.20
N LYS A 91 -23.65 12.28 1.99
CA LYS A 91 -23.12 13.55 1.52
C LYS A 91 -21.65 13.67 1.85
N ALA A 92 -20.80 13.83 0.83
CA ALA A 92 -19.39 14.08 1.03
C ALA A 92 -19.18 15.54 1.46
N LEU A 93 -18.58 15.78 2.63
CA LEU A 93 -18.48 17.12 3.20
C LEU A 93 -17.13 17.76 2.99
N ALA A 94 -16.06 17.03 3.32
CA ALA A 94 -14.70 17.53 3.26
C ALA A 94 -13.71 16.38 3.20
N LEU A 95 -12.52 16.69 2.71
CA LEU A 95 -11.37 15.81 2.71
C LEU A 95 -10.24 16.52 3.44
N GLY A 96 -9.70 15.88 4.46
CA GLY A 96 -8.62 16.37 5.29
C GLY A 96 -7.25 16.26 4.61
N ASP A 97 -6.27 16.87 5.26
CA ASP A 97 -4.88 16.83 4.80
C ASP A 97 -4.27 15.43 4.92
N LEU A 98 -3.21 15.21 4.14
CA LEU A 98 -2.45 13.97 4.18
C LEU A 98 -1.69 13.88 5.50
N ASN A 99 -1.92 12.82 6.26
CA ASN A 99 -1.19 12.56 7.49
C ASN A 99 0.18 11.91 7.21
N LYS A 100 1.03 11.82 8.24
CA LYS A 100 2.36 11.19 8.13
C LYS A 100 2.33 9.71 7.74
N ALA A 101 1.20 9.04 7.90
CA ALA A 101 1.00 7.65 7.49
C ALA A 101 0.51 7.53 6.03
N GLY A 102 0.38 8.64 5.30
CA GLY A 102 -0.10 8.65 3.91
C GLY A 102 -1.61 8.44 3.79
N GLN A 103 -2.38 8.79 4.82
CA GLN A 103 -3.84 8.69 4.83
C GLN A 103 -4.48 10.07 4.92
N ARG A 104 -5.69 10.20 4.36
CA ARG A 104 -6.55 11.38 4.46
C ARG A 104 -7.80 11.03 5.24
N GLU A 105 -8.24 11.93 6.10
CA GLU A 105 -9.53 11.79 6.77
C GLU A 105 -10.65 12.32 5.87
N VAL A 106 -11.64 11.50 5.56
CA VAL A 106 -12.80 11.88 4.73
C VAL A 106 -14.00 12.06 5.63
N PHE A 107 -14.62 13.24 5.57
CA PHE A 107 -15.82 13.58 6.32
C PHE A 107 -17.05 13.43 5.44
N PHE A 108 -18.05 12.73 5.93
CA PHE A 108 -19.33 12.55 5.25
C PHE A 108 -20.49 12.61 6.24
N GLU A 109 -21.65 13.00 5.74
CA GLU A 109 -22.92 12.83 6.43
C GLU A 109 -23.55 11.53 5.93
N LEU A 110 -24.01 10.69 6.84
CA LEU A 110 -24.72 9.44 6.56
C LEU A 110 -26.05 9.49 7.31
N ASN A 111 -27.17 9.61 6.59
CA ASN A 111 -28.52 9.72 7.15
C ASN A 111 -28.64 10.82 8.23
N GLY A 112 -28.07 12.00 7.98
CA GLY A 112 -28.07 13.12 8.94
C GLY A 112 -26.97 13.07 10.00
N ALA A 113 -26.23 11.97 10.11
CA ALA A 113 -25.17 11.81 11.11
C ALA A 113 -23.79 12.03 10.50
N LEU A 114 -22.98 12.90 11.12
CA LEU A 114 -21.59 13.12 10.74
C LEU A 114 -20.75 11.88 11.04
N ARG A 115 -19.93 11.48 10.06
CA ARG A 115 -18.99 10.36 10.13
C ARG A 115 -17.66 10.80 9.51
N SER A 116 -16.57 10.21 9.99
CA SER A 116 -15.27 10.31 9.35
C SER A 116 -14.61 8.95 9.21
N VAL A 117 -13.83 8.77 8.13
CA VAL A 117 -13.06 7.56 7.86
C VAL A 117 -11.67 7.95 7.35
N LEU A 118 -10.63 7.25 7.82
CA LEU A 118 -9.28 7.39 7.31
C LEU A 118 -9.07 6.51 6.07
N VAL A 119 -8.73 7.14 4.95
CA VAL A 119 -8.50 6.47 3.66
C VAL A 119 -7.06 6.67 3.24
N LYS A 120 -6.40 5.59 2.84
CA LYS A 120 -5.00 5.62 2.36
C LYS A 120 -4.93 6.28 0.98
N ASP A 121 -4.13 7.33 0.84
CA ASP A 121 -3.91 8.00 -0.45
C ASP A 121 -2.81 7.28 -1.23
N THR A 122 -3.21 6.37 -2.11
CA THR A 122 -2.27 5.54 -2.89
C THR A 122 -1.46 6.34 -3.92
N VAL A 123 -1.92 7.53 -4.32
CA VAL A 123 -1.20 8.40 -5.26
C VAL A 123 -0.14 9.17 -4.49
N ALA A 124 -0.51 9.86 -3.41
CA ALA A 124 0.45 10.61 -2.60
C ALA A 124 1.50 9.70 -1.96
N MET A 125 1.15 8.47 -1.58
CA MET A 125 2.13 7.52 -1.03
C MET A 125 3.15 7.01 -2.04
N LYS A 126 2.85 7.02 -3.35
CA LYS A 126 3.88 6.71 -4.36
C LYS A 126 4.96 7.79 -4.41
N GLU A 127 4.63 9.02 -4.01
CA GLU A 127 5.58 10.13 -3.92
C GLU A 127 6.28 10.20 -2.54
N MET A 128 5.70 9.58 -1.49
CA MET A 128 6.32 9.49 -0.17
C MET A 128 7.37 8.38 -0.11
N HIS A 129 8.63 8.75 -0.29
CA HIS A 129 9.77 7.88 0.05
C HIS A 129 9.99 7.89 1.57
N PHE A 130 9.49 6.86 2.25
CA PHE A 130 9.83 6.63 3.66
C PHE A 130 11.22 6.01 3.75
N HIS A 131 12.15 6.74 4.37
CA HIS A 131 13.46 6.22 4.67
C HIS A 131 13.42 5.53 6.05
N PRO A 132 14.00 4.32 6.20
CA PRO A 132 14.17 3.72 7.52
C PRO A 132 15.00 4.65 8.41
N LYS A 133 14.80 4.66 9.72
CA LYS A 133 15.63 5.47 10.63
C LYS A 133 16.92 4.72 11.01
N ALA A 134 18.03 5.44 11.16
CA ALA A 134 19.28 4.89 11.64
C ALA A 134 19.17 4.55 13.15
N LEU A 135 19.58 3.34 13.52
CA LEU A 135 19.64 2.89 14.91
C LEU A 135 20.86 3.51 15.58
N LYS A 136 20.64 4.26 16.67
CA LYS A 136 21.72 4.96 17.40
C LYS A 136 22.78 4.03 17.97
N ASP A 137 22.41 2.77 18.24
CA ASP A 137 23.31 1.75 18.80
C ASP A 137 24.19 1.08 17.73
N VAL A 138 23.89 1.28 16.44
CA VAL A 138 24.61 0.65 15.32
C VAL A 138 25.50 1.69 14.66
N ARG A 139 26.79 1.71 15.03
CA ARG A 139 27.78 2.67 14.49
C ARG A 139 27.90 2.69 12.96
N GLY A 140 27.62 1.57 12.30
CA GLY A 140 27.64 1.43 10.85
C GLY A 140 26.46 2.07 10.13
N GLN A 141 25.38 2.43 10.84
CA GLN A 141 24.22 3.09 10.24
C GLN A 141 24.38 4.60 10.30
N VAL A 142 24.53 5.22 9.13
CA VAL A 142 24.69 6.67 9.00
C VAL A 142 23.32 7.30 8.78
N GLY A 143 22.79 7.97 9.79
CA GLY A 143 21.55 8.75 9.71
C GLY A 143 21.76 10.18 9.22
N ALA A 144 20.70 10.79 8.72
CA ALA A 144 20.68 12.20 8.33
C ALA A 144 20.76 13.09 9.59
N PRO A 145 21.77 13.97 9.71
CA PRO A 145 21.98 14.79 10.91
C PRO A 145 20.92 15.89 11.07
N MET A 146 20.25 16.25 9.97
CA MET A 146 19.19 17.24 9.94
C MET A 146 18.24 16.95 8.78
N PRO A 147 16.95 17.38 8.87
CA PRO A 147 16.05 17.33 7.73
C PRO A 147 16.60 18.15 6.55
N GLY A 148 16.49 17.62 5.34
CA GLY A 148 17.03 18.27 4.14
C GLY A 148 16.86 17.43 2.88
N LYS A 149 17.42 17.89 1.77
CA LYS A 149 17.40 17.19 0.48
C LYS A 149 18.80 16.69 0.13
N VAL A 150 18.93 15.48 -0.38
CA VAL A 150 20.21 14.96 -0.89
C VAL A 150 20.55 15.68 -2.20
N VAL A 151 21.66 16.39 -2.24
CA VAL A 151 22.18 17.03 -3.46
C VAL A 151 22.93 16.02 -4.30
N GLU A 152 23.83 15.27 -3.67
CA GLU A 152 24.67 14.29 -4.34
C GLU A 152 25.11 13.20 -3.37
N VAL A 153 25.18 11.95 -3.86
CA VAL A 153 25.78 10.82 -3.17
C VAL A 153 27.19 10.60 -3.73
N LYS A 154 28.22 10.70 -2.88
CA LYS A 154 29.63 10.66 -3.28
C LYS A 154 30.26 9.26 -3.28
N VAL A 155 29.53 8.27 -2.78
CA VAL A 155 30.01 6.89 -2.62
C VAL A 155 29.11 5.91 -3.36
N LYS A 156 29.64 4.73 -3.67
CA LYS A 156 28.91 3.63 -4.29
C LYS A 156 28.82 2.44 -3.36
N GLN A 157 27.79 1.62 -3.55
CA GLN A 157 27.68 0.34 -2.86
C GLN A 157 28.91 -0.54 -3.15
N GLY A 158 29.47 -1.17 -2.12
CA GLY A 158 30.69 -1.97 -2.18
C GLY A 158 32.00 -1.16 -2.13
N GLN A 159 31.94 0.17 -2.05
CA GLN A 159 33.13 1.01 -1.96
C GLN A 159 33.69 1.00 -0.53
N MET A 160 35.02 0.90 -0.41
CA MET A 160 35.73 1.10 0.86
C MET A 160 35.85 2.59 1.16
N VAL A 161 35.52 2.99 2.39
CA VAL A 161 35.57 4.36 2.87
C VAL A 161 36.39 4.48 4.15
N GLU A 162 37.06 5.61 4.33
CA GLU A 162 37.81 5.92 5.55
C GLU A 162 36.98 6.77 6.52
N LYS A 163 37.30 6.69 7.82
CA LYS A 163 36.71 7.58 8.82
C LYS A 163 36.93 9.05 8.43
N GLY A 164 35.85 9.81 8.41
CA GLY A 164 35.83 11.23 8.02
C GLY A 164 35.67 11.46 6.52
N GLN A 165 35.66 10.41 5.69
CA GLN A 165 35.43 10.55 4.25
C GLN A 165 34.01 11.05 3.94
N PRO A 166 33.84 12.02 3.02
CA PRO A 166 32.52 12.47 2.58
C PRO A 166 31.69 11.36 1.93
N LEU A 167 30.46 11.19 2.40
CA LEU A 167 29.52 10.17 1.94
C LEU A 167 28.45 10.76 1.00
N CYS A 168 27.82 11.85 1.42
CA CYS A 168 26.84 12.59 0.62
C CYS A 168 26.82 14.07 1.03
N VAL A 169 26.14 14.88 0.23
CA VAL A 169 25.87 16.29 0.51
C VAL A 169 24.37 16.49 0.67
N LEU A 170 23.97 17.06 1.80
CA LEU A 170 22.60 17.44 2.08
C LEU A 170 22.44 18.95 1.94
N SER A 171 21.30 19.41 1.43
CA SER A 171 20.93 20.81 1.38
C SER A 171 19.70 21.04 2.26
N ALA A 172 19.82 22.00 3.17
CA ALA A 172 18.73 22.44 4.03
C ALA A 172 18.78 23.97 4.13
N MET A 173 17.64 24.63 3.87
CA MET A 173 17.54 26.09 3.93
C MET A 173 18.64 26.84 3.14
N LYS A 174 19.01 26.33 1.96
CA LYS A 174 20.10 26.84 1.08
C LYS A 174 21.51 26.69 1.65
N MET A 175 21.69 25.95 2.74
CA MET A 175 22.99 25.56 3.26
C MET A 175 23.29 24.11 2.92
N GLU A 176 24.48 23.87 2.36
CA GLU A 176 24.97 22.54 2.09
C GLU A 176 25.79 22.01 3.27
N THR A 177 25.48 20.80 3.71
CA THR A 177 26.18 20.10 4.78
C THR A 177 26.68 18.77 4.24
N VAL A 178 27.97 18.51 4.43
CA VAL A 178 28.59 17.23 4.06
C VAL A 178 28.38 16.24 5.20
N VAL A 179 27.88 15.05 4.87
CA VAL A 179 27.79 13.94 5.81
C VAL A 179 29.04 13.08 5.66
N ASN A 180 29.78 12.90 6.75
CA ASN A 180 31.06 12.20 6.75
C ASN A 180 30.94 10.82 7.40
N SER A 181 31.80 9.89 6.99
CA SER A 181 31.82 8.54 7.54
C SER A 181 32.24 8.51 9.01
N PRO A 182 31.47 7.88 9.92
CA PRO A 182 31.84 7.78 11.33
C PRO A 182 32.98 6.78 11.58
N LEU A 183 33.20 5.83 10.66
CA LEU A 183 34.18 4.75 10.76
C LEU A 183 34.77 4.39 9.39
N SER A 184 35.85 3.61 9.38
CA SER A 184 36.43 3.06 8.15
C SER A 184 35.82 1.68 7.89
N GLY A 185 35.45 1.39 6.64
CA GLY A 185 34.79 0.13 6.30
C GLY A 185 34.26 0.09 4.87
N THR A 186 33.44 -0.90 4.54
CA THR A 186 32.81 -1.07 3.23
C THR A 186 31.34 -0.63 3.27
N VAL A 187 30.91 0.19 2.29
CA VAL A 187 29.52 0.59 2.13
C VAL A 187 28.68 -0.62 1.71
N VAL A 188 27.81 -1.11 2.59
CA VAL A 188 26.97 -2.29 2.38
C VAL A 188 25.77 -1.95 1.49
N LYS A 189 25.12 -0.82 1.77
CA LYS A 189 23.89 -0.41 1.10
C LYS A 189 23.69 1.10 1.22
N ILE A 190 23.12 1.69 0.18
CA ILE A 190 22.72 3.10 0.13
C ILE A 190 21.19 3.11 -0.01
N TYR A 191 20.52 3.89 0.83
CA TYR A 191 19.05 3.95 0.91
C TYR A 191 18.47 5.21 0.26
N VAL A 192 19.32 6.13 -0.19
CA VAL A 192 18.94 7.44 -0.71
C VAL A 192 19.49 7.66 -2.11
N ASN A 193 18.84 8.51 -2.89
CA ASN A 193 19.30 8.96 -4.20
C ASN A 193 19.52 10.48 -4.18
N ALA A 194 20.15 11.01 -5.23
CA ALA A 194 20.10 12.45 -5.49
C ALA A 194 18.63 12.90 -5.57
N ASP A 195 18.34 14.08 -5.04
CA ASP A 195 17.01 14.66 -4.87
C ASP A 195 16.08 13.99 -3.84
N SER A 196 16.52 12.97 -3.09
CA SER A 196 15.73 12.42 -1.98
C SER A 196 15.55 13.46 -0.85
N SER A 197 14.31 13.67 -0.39
CA SER A 197 14.02 14.41 0.85
C SER A 197 14.15 13.50 2.06
N LEU A 198 14.91 13.93 3.06
CA LEU A 198 15.18 13.22 4.30
C LEU A 198 14.66 14.02 5.49
N GLU A 199 14.14 13.30 6.48
CA GLU A 199 13.94 13.80 7.82
C GLU A 199 15.19 13.54 8.70
N GLY A 200 15.22 14.12 9.90
CA GLY A 200 16.24 13.79 10.88
C GLY A 200 16.25 12.30 11.21
N ASP A 201 17.44 11.74 11.38
CA ASP A 201 17.71 10.33 11.64
C ASP A 201 17.34 9.36 10.50
N ASP A 202 16.90 9.84 9.32
CA ASP A 202 16.70 8.96 8.15
C ASP A 202 18.01 8.30 7.75
N LEU A 203 18.00 6.98 7.59
CA LEU A 203 19.14 6.16 7.23
C LEU A 203 19.57 6.48 5.80
N ILE A 204 20.80 6.98 5.67
CA ILE A 204 21.43 7.31 4.39
C ILE A 204 22.08 6.05 3.81
N LEU A 205 22.93 5.41 4.61
CA LEU A 205 23.69 4.23 4.20
C LEU A 205 24.17 3.40 5.39
N GLU A 206 24.61 2.18 5.08
CA GLU A 206 25.20 1.24 6.01
C GLU A 206 26.68 0.98 5.66
N ILE A 207 27.52 0.95 6.68
CA ILE A 207 28.95 0.65 6.59
C ILE A 207 29.22 -0.54 7.51
N THR A 208 29.94 -1.54 7.01
CA THR A 208 30.50 -2.63 7.83
C THR A 208 32.01 -2.45 7.91
N GLU A 209 32.59 -2.73 9.08
CA GLU A 209 34.05 -2.80 9.25
C GLU A 209 34.66 -3.92 8.40
#